data_AF-A0A9E5D554-F1
#
_entry.id   AF-A0A9E5D554-F1
#
_cell.length_a   1.000
_cell.length_b   1.000
_cell.length_c   1.000
_cell.angle_alpha   90.00
_cell.angle_beta   90.00
_cell.angle_gamma   90.00
#
_symmetry.space_group_name_H-M   'P 1'
#
loop_
_entity.id
_entity.type
_entity.pdbx_description
1 polymer ?
#
loop_
_entity_poly.entity_id
_entity_poly.type
_entity_poly.pdbx_seq_one_letter_code
_entity_poly.pdbx_strand_id
1 'polypeptide(L)' 'GYLDCRVINAMDGGDMTCFLAEVVDGKTLSQGEPLWWRDARRKLPPEWLERWENKQSSEIATSRATMDKISRTPWQPRG' A
#
# COMPACT_ATOMS: atom_id res chain seq x y z
N GLY A 1 13.44 1.88 -9.14
CA GLY A 1 14.11 2.99 -8.42
C GLY A 1 13.88 2.82 -6.94
N TYR A 2 14.26 3.80 -6.13
CA TYR A 2 13.87 3.89 -4.72
C TYR A 2 13.46 5.33 -4.38
N LEU A 3 12.71 5.45 -3.28
CA LEU A 3 12.39 6.70 -2.61
C LEU A 3 12.62 6.48 -1.11
N ASP A 4 13.48 7.28 -0.51
CA ASP A 4 13.66 7.33 0.93
C ASP A 4 12.83 8.48 1.46
N CYS A 5 11.93 8.18 2.40
CA CYS A 5 10.95 9.15 2.88
C CYS A 5 10.96 9.25 4.41
N ARG A 6 10.77 10.46 4.92
CA ARG A 6 10.46 10.72 6.33
C ARG A 6 8.96 10.86 6.51
N VAL A 7 8.35 10.01 7.32
CA VAL A 7 6.92 10.12 7.65
C VAL A 7 6.69 11.40 8.47
N ILE A 8 5.83 12.29 7.97
CA ILE A 8 5.45 13.55 8.62
C ILE A 8 3.99 13.54 9.10
N ASN A 9 3.21 12.53 8.72
CA ASN A 9 1.88 12.26 9.27
C ASN A 9 1.51 10.78 9.10
N ALA A 10 0.73 10.23 10.03
CA ALA A 10 0.08 8.94 9.89
C ALA A 10 -1.41 9.10 10.22
N MET A 11 -2.25 8.89 9.22
CA MET A 11 -3.70 9.07 9.31
C MET A 11 -4.39 7.71 9.30
N ASP A 12 -5.50 7.62 10.03
CA ASP A 12 -6.39 6.47 9.95
C ASP A 12 -7.14 6.49 8.61
N GLY A 13 -6.96 5.43 7.81
CA GLY A 13 -7.64 5.18 6.54
C GLY A 13 -8.75 4.13 6.66
N GLY A 14 -9.09 3.70 7.87
CA GLY A 14 -10.16 2.75 8.16
C GLY A 14 -9.61 1.34 8.31
N ASP A 15 -9.33 0.67 7.20
CA ASP A 15 -8.67 -0.64 7.18
C ASP A 15 -7.15 -0.56 6.99
N MET A 16 -6.63 0.65 6.75
CA MET A 16 -5.22 0.90 6.52
C MET A 16 -4.76 2.17 7.23
N THR A 17 -3.45 2.35 7.35
CA THR A 17 -2.85 3.62 7.76
C THR A 17 -2.35 4.36 6.51
N CYS A 18 -2.78 5.62 6.34
CA CYS A 18 -2.30 6.49 5.29
C CYS A 18 -1.13 7.33 5.81
N PHE A 19 0.07 7.11 5.27
CA PHE A 19 1.26 7.89 5.62
C PHE A 19 1.44 9.05 4.66
N LEU A 20 1.58 10.26 5.20
CA LEU A 20 2.13 11.39 4.47
C LEU A 20 3.63 11.46 4.79
N ALA A 21 4.46 11.49 3.76
CA ALA A 21 5.91 11.49 3.93
C ALA A 21 6.58 12.52 3.02
N GLU A 22 7.62 13.15 3.55
CA GLU A 22 8.56 13.98 2.82
C GLU A 22 9.60 13.08 2.14
N VAL A 23 9.90 13.32 0.86
CA VAL A 23 10.98 12.61 0.16
C VAL A 23 12.32 13.22 0.54
N VAL A 24 13.21 12.38 1.08
CA VAL A 24 14.56 12.77 1.54
C VAL A 24 15.61 12.45 0.49
N ASP A 25 15.46 11.31 -0.20
CA ASP A 25 16.31 10.91 -1.32
C ASP A 25 15.51 10.06 -2.31
N GLY A 26 16.00 9.95 -3.53
CA GLY A 26 15.40 9.09 -4.53
C GLY A 26 16.29 8.90 -5.74
N LYS A 27 16.24 7.70 -6.32
CA LYS A 27 17.03 7.38 -7.51
C LYS A 27 16.29 6.47 -8.48
N THR A 28 16.42 6.80 -9.76
CA THR A 28 16.09 5.89 -10.85
C THR A 28 17.24 4.91 -11.05
N LEU A 29 16.98 3.62 -10.80
CA LEU A 29 17.97 2.54 -10.93
C LEU A 29 17.96 1.88 -12.32
N SER A 30 16.89 2.07 -13.10
CA SER A 30 16.73 1.50 -14.43
C SER A 30 15.82 2.39 -15.26
N GLN A 31 16.12 2.48 -16.56
CA GLN A 31 15.28 3.10 -17.58
C GLN A 31 14.39 2.07 -18.31
N GLY A 32 14.36 0.83 -17.82
CA GLY A 32 13.51 -0.22 -18.39
C GLY A 32 12.02 0.02 -18.11
N GLU A 33 11.19 -0.74 -18.80
CA GLU A 33 9.73 -0.66 -18.67
C GLU A 33 9.26 -1.03 -17.24
N PRO A 34 8.31 -0.28 -16.66
CA PRO A 34 7.71 -0.62 -15.38
C PRO A 34 7.02 -1.98 -15.40
N LEU A 35 7.12 -2.71 -14.29
CA LEU A 35 6.34 -3.94 -14.10
C LEU A 35 4.90 -3.59 -13.72
N TRP A 36 3.97 -3.84 -14.63
CA TRP A 36 2.54 -3.66 -14.38
C TRP A 36 1.92 -4.92 -13.78
N TRP A 37 1.15 -4.78 -12.71
CA TRP A 37 0.48 -5.93 -12.06
C TRP A 37 -0.38 -6.73 -13.03
N ARG A 38 -1.12 -6.05 -13.92
CA ARG A 38 -1.93 -6.69 -14.98
C ARG A 38 -1.13 -7.69 -15.81
N ASP A 39 0.14 -7.35 -16.11
CA ASP A 39 1.00 -8.16 -16.97
C ASP A 39 1.79 -9.20 -16.17
N ALA A 40 2.21 -8.86 -14.94
CA ALA A 40 2.83 -9.80 -14.01
C ALA A 40 1.89 -10.95 -13.61
N ARG A 41 0.63 -10.62 -13.27
CA ARG A 41 -0.39 -11.57 -12.82
C ARG A 41 -0.62 -12.71 -13.82
N ARG A 42 -0.51 -12.43 -15.12
CA ARG A 42 -0.67 -13.44 -16.20
C ARG A 42 0.47 -14.47 -16.26
N LYS A 43 1.59 -14.20 -15.60
CA LYS A 43 2.79 -15.06 -15.59
C LYS A 43 2.97 -15.81 -14.27
N LEU A 44 2.12 -15.54 -13.26
CA LEU A 44 2.23 -16.17 -11.96
C LEU A 44 1.65 -17.59 -11.97
N PRO A 45 2.18 -18.50 -11.15
CA PRO A 45 1.62 -19.84 -10.99
C PRO A 45 0.17 -19.81 -10.49
N PRO A 46 -0.72 -20.70 -10.97
CA PRO A 46 -2.13 -20.73 -10.56
C PRO A 46 -2.33 -20.81 -9.05
N GLU A 47 -1.52 -21.58 -8.35
CA GLU A 47 -1.60 -21.78 -6.90
C GLU A 47 -1.23 -20.51 -6.11
N TRP A 48 -0.37 -19.65 -6.65
CA TRP A 48 -0.08 -18.34 -6.06
C TRP A 48 -1.23 -17.36 -6.29
N LEU A 49 -1.84 -17.41 -7.47
CA LEU A 49 -3.01 -16.60 -7.80
C LEU A 49 -4.18 -16.96 -6.88
N GLU A 50 -4.49 -18.24 -6.71
CA GLU A 50 -5.55 -18.69 -5.81
C GLU A 50 -5.32 -18.21 -4.38
N ARG A 51 -4.09 -18.37 -3.86
CA ARG A 51 -3.74 -17.89 -2.51
C ARG A 51 -3.90 -16.36 -2.41
N TRP A 52 -3.52 -15.63 -3.45
CA TRP A 52 -3.67 -14.17 -3.50
C TRP A 52 -5.14 -13.75 -3.55
N GLU A 53 -5.98 -14.40 -4.36
CA GLU A 53 -7.42 -14.11 -4.42
C GLU A 53 -8.11 -14.35 -3.07
N ASN A 54 -7.77 -15.45 -2.39
CA ASN A 54 -8.32 -15.76 -1.07
C ASN A 54 -7.94 -14.69 -0.04
N LYS A 55 -6.67 -14.25 -0.05
CA LYS A 55 -6.19 -13.15 0.80
C LYS A 55 -6.91 -11.84 0.45
N GLN A 56 -6.91 -11.46 -0.82
CA GLN A 56 -7.50 -10.20 -1.29
C GLN A 56 -9.00 -10.13 -0.97
N SER A 57 -9.74 -11.21 -1.18
CA SER A 57 -11.18 -11.24 -0.92
C SER A 57 -11.49 -10.99 0.56
N SER A 58 -10.69 -11.57 1.46
CA SER A 58 -10.82 -11.31 2.90
C SER A 58 -10.45 -9.88 3.28
N GLU A 59 -9.42 -9.31 2.66
CA GLU A 59 -9.02 -7.91 2.87
C GLU A 59 -10.12 -6.96 2.39
N ILE A 60 -10.64 -7.14 1.16
CA ILE A 60 -11.75 -6.33 0.61
C ILE A 60 -12.99 -6.39 1.51
N ALA A 61 -13.35 -7.58 2.01
CA ALA A 61 -14.49 -7.73 2.91
C ALA A 61 -14.29 -6.93 4.21
N THR A 62 -13.06 -6.93 4.75
CA THR A 62 -12.68 -6.12 5.91
C THR A 62 -12.77 -4.64 5.59
N SER A 63 -12.15 -4.20 4.48
CA SER A 63 -12.17 -2.81 3.99
C SER A 63 -13.60 -2.27 3.91
N ARG A 64 -14.50 -3.00 3.27
CA ARG A 64 -15.91 -2.59 3.12
C ARG A 64 -16.61 -2.38 4.47
N ALA A 65 -16.21 -3.08 5.53
CA ALA A 65 -16.81 -2.97 6.85
C ALA A 65 -16.21 -1.87 7.74
N THR A 66 -15.02 -1.36 7.41
CA THR A 66 -14.25 -0.44 8.26
C THR A 66 -13.83 0.86 7.59
N MET A 67 -13.89 0.97 6.26
CA MET A 67 -13.40 2.15 5.52
C MET A 67 -14.08 3.47 5.96
N ASP A 68 -15.34 3.45 6.35
CA ASP A 68 -16.06 4.64 6.85
C ASP A 68 -15.80 4.95 8.33
N LYS A 69 -15.05 4.09 9.04
CA LYS A 69 -14.82 4.18 10.49
C LYS A 69 -13.46 4.81 10.81
N ILE A 70 -13.12 5.89 10.13
CA ILE A 70 -11.86 6.61 10.34
C ILE A 70 -11.88 7.47 11.62
N SER A 71 -10.80 7.39 12.39
CA SER A 71 -10.49 8.36 13.43
C SER A 71 -10.08 9.70 12.81
N ARG A 72 -10.68 10.80 13.30
CA ARG A 72 -10.30 12.18 12.96
C ARG A 72 -9.39 12.82 14.01
N THR A 73 -8.94 12.04 14.99
CA THR A 73 -8.00 12.53 16.00
C THR A 73 -6.68 12.88 15.31
N PRO A 74 -6.17 14.10 15.48
CA PRO A 74 -4.89 14.49 14.89
C PRO A 74 -3.77 13.55 15.32
N TRP A 75 -2.92 13.17 14.37
CA TRP A 75 -1.71 12.40 14.64
C TRP A 75 -0.78 13.19 15.57
N GLN A 76 -0.23 12.52 16.57
CA GLN A 76 0.83 13.06 17.40
C GLN A 76 2.15 12.37 17.03
N PRO A 77 3.14 13.09 16.49
CA PRO A 77 4.46 12.52 16.28
C PRO A 77 5.02 12.04 17.62
N ARG A 78 5.58 10.82 17.64
CA ARG A 78 6.48 10.45 18.74
C ARG A 78 7.71 11.34 18.58
N GLY A 79 7.97 12.18 19.58
CA GLY A 79 9.17 13.04 19.64
C GLY A 79 10.45 12.24 19.70
#